data_AF-A0A0F7FGC2-F1
#
_entry.id   AF-A0A0F7FGC2-F1
#
_cell.length_a   1.000
_cell.length_b   1.000
_cell.length_c   1.000
_cell.angle_alpha   90.00
_cell.angle_beta   90.00
_cell.angle_gamma   90.00
#
_symmetry.space_group_name_H-M   'P 1'
#
loop_
_entity.id
_entity.type
_entity.pdbx_description
1 polymer ?
#
loop_
_entity_poly.entity_id
_entity_poly.type
_entity_poly.pdbx_seq_one_letter_code
_entity_poly.pdbx_strand_id
1 'polypeptide(L)' 'MSFRADTKEQKTREDELIEAVLRVLRLDRRFTKIEEKNVKKILRKLDKSDLTYMANVFDSLYEVLREKCVDFEG' A
#
# COMPACT_ATOMS: atom_id res chain seq x y z
N MET A 1 -15.89 27.25 10.72
CA MET A 1 -16.11 25.78 10.79
C MET A 1 -15.23 25.12 9.73
N SER A 2 -14.05 24.59 10.06
CA SER A 2 -13.17 23.94 9.04
C SER A 2 -12.45 22.67 9.51
N PHE A 3 -12.34 22.42 10.81
CA PHE A 3 -11.54 21.30 11.36
C PHE A 3 -11.97 19.87 10.98
N ARG A 4 -13.20 19.66 10.47
CA ARG A 4 -13.72 18.32 10.16
C ARG A 4 -13.42 17.83 8.74
N ALA A 5 -13.08 18.73 7.82
CA ALA A 5 -12.78 18.36 6.43
C ALA A 5 -11.33 17.84 6.32
N ASP A 6 -10.39 18.51 6.99
CA ASP A 6 -8.96 18.18 6.95
C ASP A 6 -8.67 16.75 7.44
N THR A 7 -9.41 16.26 8.43
CA THR A 7 -9.21 14.92 8.99
C THR A 7 -9.70 13.79 8.08
N LYS A 8 -10.72 14.07 7.24
CA LYS A 8 -11.22 13.09 6.26
C LYS A 8 -10.26 12.95 5.09
N GLU A 9 -9.75 14.07 4.58
CA GLU A 9 -8.85 14.08 3.45
C GLU A 9 -7.50 13.43 3.79
N GLN A 10 -6.99 13.68 4.99
CA GLN A 10 -5.77 13.05 5.49
C GLN A 10 -5.90 11.53 5.63
N LYS A 11 -7.03 11.05 6.16
CA LYS A 11 -7.30 9.62 6.30
C LYS A 11 -7.41 8.92 4.93
N THR A 12 -7.95 9.60 3.93
CA THR A 12 -8.09 9.06 2.58
C THR A 12 -6.71 8.87 1.93
N ARG A 13 -5.80 9.84 2.11
CA ARG A 13 -4.42 9.73 1.61
C ARG A 13 -3.62 8.63 2.30
N GLU A 14 -3.77 8.47 3.61
CA GLU A 14 -3.13 7.36 4.34
C GLU A 14 -3.65 5.99 3.86
N ASP A 15 -4.97 5.86 3.66
CA ASP A 15 -5.55 4.63 3.13
C ASP A 15 -5.08 4.34 1.68
N GLU A 16 -4.84 5.36 0.84
CA GLU A 16 -4.24 5.21 -0.49
C GLU A 16 -2.80 4.66 -0.43
N LEU A 17 -1.95 5.21 0.46
CA LEU A 17 -0.57 4.74 0.64
C LEU A 17 -0.53 3.30 1.16
N ILE A 18 -1.43 2.96 2.08
CA ILE A 18 -1.57 1.59 2.59
C ILE A 18 -1.97 0.66 1.44
N GLU A 19 -2.91 1.07 0.60
CA GLU A 19 -3.40 0.26 -0.50
C GLU A 19 -2.32 -0.01 -1.56
N ALA A 20 -1.42 0.94 -1.84
CA ALA A 20 -0.26 0.74 -2.71
C ALA A 20 0.61 -0.45 -2.25
N VAL A 21 0.98 -0.47 -0.96
CA VAL A 21 1.76 -1.58 -0.37
C VAL A 21 1.00 -2.89 -0.47
N LEU A 22 -0.31 -2.89 -0.16
CA LEU A 22 -1.10 -4.12 -0.14
C LEU A 22 -1.33 -4.72 -1.52
N ARG A 23 -1.42 -3.90 -2.58
CA ARG A 23 -1.58 -4.40 -3.96
C ARG A 23 -0.44 -5.32 -4.36
N VAL A 24 0.79 -4.97 -3.99
CA VAL A 24 1.97 -5.81 -4.22
C VAL A 24 1.92 -7.07 -3.38
N LEU A 25 1.61 -6.95 -2.09
CA LEU A 25 1.57 -8.12 -1.20
C LEU A 25 0.50 -9.13 -1.62
N ARG A 26 -0.62 -8.65 -2.17
CA ARG A 26 -1.68 -9.51 -2.75
C ARG A 26 -1.26 -10.26 -4.02
N LEU A 27 -0.10 -9.96 -4.61
CA LEU A 27 0.48 -10.78 -5.67
C LEU A 27 0.96 -12.14 -5.15
N ASP A 28 1.31 -12.23 -3.87
CA ASP A 28 1.64 -13.52 -3.25
C ASP A 28 0.35 -14.31 -2.97
N ARG A 29 0.21 -15.49 -3.60
CA ARG A 29 -0.92 -16.41 -3.39
C ARG A 29 -1.04 -16.92 -1.95
N ARG A 30 0.03 -16.84 -1.16
CA ARG A 30 0.04 -17.22 0.26
C ARG A 30 -0.45 -16.08 1.15
N PHE A 31 -0.55 -14.86 0.64
CA PHE A 31 -0.97 -13.70 1.41
C PHE A 31 -2.45 -13.79 1.79
N THR A 32 -2.70 -14.07 3.06
CA THR A 32 -4.02 -14.29 3.61
C THR A 32 -4.70 -12.98 4.03
N LYS A 33 -6.03 -13.02 4.16
CA LYS A 33 -6.79 -11.89 4.74
C LYS A 33 -6.38 -11.55 6.18
N ILE A 34 -5.80 -12.51 6.92
CA ILE A 34 -5.31 -12.27 8.29
C ILE A 34 -4.01 -11.46 8.23
N GLU A 35 -3.09 -11.83 7.35
CA GLU A 35 -1.86 -11.08 7.10
C GLU A 35 -2.17 -9.68 6.59
N GLU A 36 -3.13 -9.52 5.66
CA GLU A 36 -3.56 -8.21 5.20
C GLU A 36 -4.03 -7.32 6.36
N LYS A 37 -4.84 -7.86 7.29
CA LYS A 37 -5.28 -7.12 8.48
C LYS A 37 -4.12 -6.73 9.38
N ASN A 38 -3.14 -7.62 9.56
CA ASN A 38 -1.97 -7.36 10.40
C ASN A 38 -1.05 -6.31 9.78
N VAL A 39 -0.79 -6.41 8.47
CA VAL A 39 -0.01 -5.42 7.71
C VAL A 39 -0.70 -4.06 7.75
N LYS A 40 -2.02 -3.98 7.55
CA LYS A 40 -2.79 -2.73 7.71
C LYS A 40 -2.58 -2.09 9.08
N LYS A 41 -2.57 -2.90 10.16
CA LYS A 41 -2.33 -2.40 11.52
C LYS A 41 -0.90 -1.89 11.71
N ILE A 42 0.08 -2.50 11.04
CA ILE A 42 1.48 -2.07 11.10
C ILE A 42 1.66 -0.76 10.33
N LEU A 43 1.17 -0.70 9.08
CA LEU A 43 1.28 0.48 8.23
C LEU A 43 0.59 1.71 8.83
N ARG A 44 -0.55 1.52 9.53
CA ARG A 44 -1.24 2.61 10.26
C ARG A 44 -0.49 3.15 11.48
N LYS A 45 0.56 2.46 11.95
CA LYS A 45 1.41 2.93 13.05
C LYS A 45 2.64 3.69 12.55
N LEU A 46 2.96 3.59 11.26
CA LEU A 46 4.05 4.35 10.67
C LEU A 46 3.65 5.82 10.61
N ASP A 47 4.63 6.71 10.75
CA ASP A 47 4.42 8.10 10.42
C ASP A 47 4.24 8.26 8.91
N LYS A 48 3.75 9.43 8.52
CA LYS A 48 3.42 9.72 7.13
C LYS A 48 4.64 9.63 6.20
N SER A 49 5.83 10.01 6.67
CA SER A 49 7.04 9.98 5.86
C SER A 49 7.43 8.54 5.57
N ASP A 50 7.49 7.70 6.59
CA ASP A 50 7.82 6.28 6.46
C ASP A 50 6.79 5.54 5.61
N LEU A 51 5.50 5.80 5.82
CA LEU A 51 4.43 5.20 5.03
C LEU A 51 4.52 5.61 3.55
N THR A 52 4.85 6.88 3.28
CA THR A 52 5.03 7.39 1.91
C THR A 52 6.23 6.75 1.23
N TYR A 53 7.35 6.65 1.95
CA TYR A 53 8.55 5.99 1.44
C TYR A 53 8.26 4.53 1.08
N MET A 54 7.59 3.80 1.98
CA MET A 54 7.19 2.42 1.75
C MET A 54 6.26 2.30 0.54
N ALA A 55 5.22 3.13 0.43
CA ALA A 55 4.31 3.11 -0.72
C ALA A 55 5.08 3.29 -2.04
N ASN A 56 6.00 4.25 -2.12
CA ASN A 56 6.80 4.50 -3.33
C ASN A 56 7.71 3.30 -3.69
N VAL A 57 8.35 2.68 -2.69
CA VAL A 57 9.19 1.49 -2.91
C VAL A 57 8.35 0.32 -3.42
N PHE A 58 7.17 0.12 -2.83
CA PHE A 58 6.27 -0.95 -3.23
C PHE A 58 5.65 -0.70 -4.61
N ASP A 59 5.26 0.54 -4.95
CA ASP A 59 4.79 0.87 -6.30
C ASP A 59 5.87 0.63 -7.36
N SER A 60 7.12 1.03 -7.09
CA SER A 60 8.24 0.72 -7.99
C SER A 60 8.46 -0.79 -8.13
N LEU A 61 8.32 -1.55 -7.04
CA LEU A 61 8.39 -3.01 -7.08
C LEU A 61 7.22 -3.62 -7.87
N TYR A 62 6.02 -3.06 -7.76
CA TYR A 62 4.84 -3.49 -8.51
C TYR A 62 5.08 -3.38 -10.02
N GLU A 63 5.60 -2.24 -10.47
CA GLU A 63 5.94 -1.99 -11.89
C GLU A 63 6.93 -3.04 -12.39
N VAL A 64 8.02 -3.29 -11.65
CA VAL A 64 9.04 -4.30 -12.02
C VAL A 64 8.45 -5.71 -12.06
N LEU A 65 7.61 -6.07 -11.09
CA LEU A 65 6.94 -7.38 -11.07
C LEU A 65 5.94 -7.51 -12.22
N ARG A 66 5.24 -6.43 -12.55
CA ARG A 66 4.30 -6.39 -13.67
C ARG A 66 5.03 -6.57 -14.99
N GLU A 67 6.11 -5.84 -15.22
CA GLU A 67 6.95 -5.99 -16.42
C GLU A 67 7.46 -7.44 -16.55
N LYS A 68 8.06 -7.99 -15.49
CA LYS A 68 8.60 -9.34 -15.50
C LYS A 68 7.54 -10.45 -15.62
N CYS A 69 6.32 -10.23 -15.15
CA CYS A 69 5.23 -11.19 -15.32
C CYS A 69 4.61 -11.15 -16.72
N VAL A 70 4.71 -10.02 -17.44
CA VAL A 70 4.29 -9.91 -18.85
C VAL A 70 5.27 -10.65 -19.76
N ASP A 71 6.55 -10.70 -19.39
CA ASP A 71 7.59 -11.42 -20.15
C ASP A 71 7.48 -12.96 -20.12
N PHE A 72 6.54 -13.53 -19.34
CA PHE A 72 6.29 -14.99 -19.30
C PHE A 72 5.19 -15.47 -20.25
N GLU A 73 4.53 -14.56 -20.99
CA GLU A 73 3.54 -14.91 -22.04
C GLU A 73 4.13 -14.81 -23.47
N GLY A 74 5.46 -14.82 -23.61
CA GLY A 74 6.17 -14.85 -24.90
C GLY A 74 6.65 -16.24 -25.32
#